data_AF-A0A832XZQ1-F1
#
_entry.id   AF-A0A832XZQ1-F1
#
_cell.length_a   1.000
_cell.length_b   1.000
_cell.length_c   1.000
_cell.angle_alpha   90.00
_cell.angle_beta   90.00
_cell.angle_gamma   90.00
#
_symmetry.space_group_name_H-M   'P 1'
#
loop_
_entity.id
_entity.type
_entity.pdbx_description
1 polymer ?
#
loop_
_entity_poly.entity_id
_entity_poly.type
_entity_poly.pdbx_seq_one_letter_code
_entity_poly.pdbx_strand_id
1 'polypeptide(L)'
;MVTQVSRTDSLATQVFSLVTVAVMISSSYLLYMQDVEETNYDMNVPVWARNQQPFDTAQAYSFVLHQGPYERMGPADSWEALEHVMIPYNLPETEGGAAVDPQCVLNFDPDKCPHISLAYWRPEVPSGMRVPVIAEIGPYFGEESVGTPDITTPGNWLGIGILQNLLPHGFAFAQVSVSGTGLSNHCMDLMGFSEQEGINAAVEWLGTQDWSNGNVGLIGKSYDGSTPWQAAMYGNEYLKTIVPISGLIGVRELMWKNGSSEARAPFMHNVVYGSYGFSSEKGGENLQNACQDYLLGPIHATNGYVFAGNEFVESYWSERYFLDR
;
A
#
# COMPACT_ATOMS: atom_id res chain seq x y z
N MET A 1 58.97 64.98 -11.93
CA MET A 1 58.36 65.06 -10.59
C MET A 1 57.09 64.23 -10.63
N VAL A 2 57.09 63.05 -9.99
CA VAL A 2 55.89 62.20 -9.86
C VAL A 2 55.43 62.35 -8.41
N THR A 3 54.29 63.01 -8.22
CA THR A 3 53.63 63.14 -6.91
C THR A 3 52.90 61.83 -6.59
N GLN A 4 53.44 61.07 -5.62
CA GLN A 4 52.72 59.96 -5.01
C GLN A 4 51.57 60.52 -4.15
N VAL A 5 50.32 60.24 -4.56
CA VAL A 5 49.14 60.48 -3.75
C VAL A 5 48.96 59.27 -2.83
N SER A 6 49.23 59.44 -1.54
CA SER A 6 48.88 58.47 -0.51
C SER A 6 47.35 58.47 -0.33
N ARG A 7 46.69 57.37 -0.69
CA ARG A 7 45.25 57.18 -0.46
C ARG A 7 45.09 56.60 0.95
N THR A 8 44.59 57.40 1.89
CA THR A 8 44.15 56.91 3.20
C THR A 8 42.72 56.40 3.08
N ASP A 9 42.53 55.09 3.06
CA ASP A 9 41.20 54.48 3.07
C ASP A 9 40.47 54.83 4.36
N SER A 10 39.22 55.28 4.25
CA SER A 10 38.44 55.72 5.41
C SER A 10 38.09 54.55 6.32
N LEU A 11 37.96 54.81 7.63
CA LEU A 11 37.53 53.81 8.62
C LEU A 11 36.22 53.12 8.19
N ALA A 12 35.29 53.86 7.58
CA ALA A 12 34.04 53.32 7.07
C ALA A 12 34.25 52.30 5.94
N THR A 13 35.22 52.54 5.05
CA THR A 13 35.57 51.61 3.96
C THR A 13 36.18 50.32 4.53
N GLN A 14 37.05 50.44 5.53
CA GLN A 14 37.67 49.29 6.19
C GLN A 14 36.62 48.43 6.94
N VAL A 15 35.71 49.08 7.67
CA VAL A 15 34.61 48.39 8.36
C VAL A 15 33.68 47.69 7.37
N PHE A 16 33.32 48.35 6.27
CA PHE A 16 32.49 47.74 5.23
C PHE A 16 33.17 46.49 4.64
N SER A 17 34.45 46.57 4.27
CA SER A 17 35.20 45.43 3.76
C SER A 17 35.29 44.28 4.76
N LEU A 18 35.51 44.57 6.04
CA LEU A 18 35.56 43.53 7.09
C LEU A 18 34.19 42.85 7.28
N VAL A 19 33.11 43.60 7.26
CA VAL A 19 31.75 43.05 7.36
C VAL A 19 31.43 42.20 6.13
N THR A 20 31.77 42.65 4.92
CA THR A 20 31.57 41.85 3.70
C THR A 20 32.35 40.55 3.76
N VAL A 21 33.62 40.57 4.18
CA VAL A 21 34.42 39.35 4.35
C VAL A 21 33.82 38.42 5.40
N ALA A 22 33.35 38.96 6.54
CA ALA A 22 32.70 38.17 7.58
C ALA A 22 31.43 37.50 7.08
N VAL A 23 30.59 38.21 6.30
CA VAL A 23 29.36 37.65 5.70
C VAL A 23 29.67 36.58 4.67
N MET A 24 30.70 36.77 3.84
CA MET A 24 31.11 35.78 2.85
C MET A 24 31.64 34.50 3.52
N ILE A 25 32.46 34.65 4.58
CA ILE A 25 32.98 33.51 5.34
C ILE A 25 31.84 32.80 6.10
N SER A 26 30.91 33.54 6.72
CA SER A 26 29.79 32.93 7.43
C SER A 26 28.84 32.20 6.49
N SER A 27 28.63 32.72 5.27
CA SER A 27 27.79 32.06 4.26
C SER A 27 28.43 30.77 3.77
N SER A 28 29.74 30.78 3.51
CA SER A 28 30.49 29.57 3.15
C SER A 28 30.54 28.56 4.31
N TYR A 29 30.62 29.03 5.56
CA TYR A 29 30.61 28.17 6.73
C TYR A 29 29.23 27.55 6.98
N LEU A 30 28.14 28.30 6.76
CA LEU A 30 26.78 27.76 6.85
C LEU A 30 26.53 26.71 5.76
N LEU A 31 26.96 26.97 4.52
CA LEU A 31 26.90 25.98 3.45
C LEU A 31 27.74 24.74 3.77
N TYR A 32 28.95 24.92 4.30
CA TYR A 32 29.79 23.81 4.75
C TYR A 32 29.14 23.00 5.89
N MET A 33 28.52 23.66 6.86
CA MET A 33 27.82 22.97 7.95
C MET A 33 26.60 22.20 7.43
N GLN A 34 25.86 22.75 6.46
CA GLN A 34 24.72 22.11 5.82
C GLN A 34 25.16 20.91 4.95
N ASP A 35 26.26 21.05 4.23
CA ASP A 35 26.91 19.99 3.43
C ASP A 35 27.48 18.90 4.34
N VAL A 36 28.09 19.25 5.48
CA VAL A 36 28.55 18.29 6.51
C VAL A 36 27.37 17.58 7.18
N GLU A 37 26.24 18.26 7.40
CA GLU A 37 25.01 17.62 7.91
C GLU A 37 24.45 16.63 6.87
N GLU A 38 24.46 16.97 5.58
CA GLU A 38 24.13 16.05 4.47
C GLU A 38 25.18 14.93 4.30
N THR A 39 26.46 15.18 4.59
CA THR A 39 27.54 14.17 4.49
C THR A 39 27.60 13.27 5.73
N ASN A 40 27.05 13.69 6.88
CA ASN A 40 26.84 12.81 8.04
C ASN A 40 25.70 11.79 7.80
N TYR A 41 24.95 11.94 6.71
CA TYR A 41 24.16 10.87 6.06
C TYR A 41 25.02 10.05 5.09
N ASP A 42 26.29 9.82 5.42
CA ASP A 42 27.16 8.90 4.69
C ASP A 42 26.44 7.55 4.58
N MET A 43 26.34 7.03 3.34
CA MET A 43 25.72 5.77 2.90
C MET A 43 24.41 5.84 2.07
N ASN A 44 24.15 6.93 1.35
CA ASN A 44 23.21 6.88 0.22
C ASN A 44 23.93 6.88 -1.12
N VAL A 45 24.35 5.69 -1.58
CA VAL A 45 24.78 5.49 -2.97
C VAL A 45 23.66 5.98 -3.90
N PRO A 46 23.94 6.89 -4.86
CA PRO A 46 22.91 7.37 -5.78
C PRO A 46 22.25 6.21 -6.54
N VAL A 47 20.95 6.31 -6.84
CA VAL A 47 20.16 5.19 -7.43
C VAL A 47 20.85 4.57 -8.66
N TRP A 48 21.44 5.38 -9.53
CA TRP A 48 22.15 4.91 -10.72
C TRP A 48 23.48 4.19 -10.43
N ALA A 49 24.11 4.45 -9.28
CA ALA A 49 25.35 3.83 -8.84
C ALA A 49 25.11 2.61 -7.94
N ARG A 50 23.88 2.39 -7.47
CA ARG A 50 23.53 1.26 -6.60
C ARG A 50 23.78 -0.08 -7.28
N ASN A 51 23.60 -0.19 -8.60
CA ASN A 51 23.83 -1.44 -9.34
C ASN A 51 25.31 -1.90 -9.35
N GLN A 52 26.25 -1.03 -8.98
CA GLN A 52 27.69 -1.35 -8.90
C GLN A 52 28.11 -1.78 -7.50
N GLN A 53 27.18 -1.74 -6.53
CA GLN A 53 27.46 -2.15 -5.17
C GLN A 53 27.50 -3.67 -5.06
N PRO A 54 28.40 -4.23 -4.23
CA PRO A 54 28.40 -5.66 -3.94
C PRO A 54 27.19 -6.00 -3.06
N PHE A 55 26.06 -6.34 -3.69
CA PHE A 55 24.89 -6.84 -2.97
C PHE A 55 25.16 -8.25 -2.45
N ASP A 56 24.88 -8.50 -1.17
CA ASP A 56 24.76 -9.85 -0.66
C ASP A 56 23.45 -10.47 -1.19
N THR A 57 23.60 -11.43 -2.09
CA THR A 57 22.47 -12.18 -2.68
C THR A 57 22.37 -13.59 -2.12
N ALA A 58 23.12 -13.94 -1.06
CA ALA A 58 23.09 -15.27 -0.45
C ALA A 58 21.91 -15.45 0.52
N GLN A 59 21.27 -14.36 0.93
CA GLN A 59 20.19 -14.35 1.90
C GLN A 59 18.82 -14.44 1.22
N ALA A 60 17.79 -14.83 1.98
CA ALA A 60 16.43 -14.99 1.47
C ALA A 60 15.75 -13.66 1.09
N TYR A 61 16.25 -12.53 1.59
CA TYR A 61 15.74 -11.19 1.33
C TYR A 61 16.83 -10.13 1.53
N SER A 62 16.56 -8.90 1.10
CA SER A 62 17.49 -7.76 1.21
C SER A 62 17.30 -7.00 2.52
N PHE A 63 18.38 -6.37 2.99
CA PHE A 63 18.41 -5.61 4.24
C PHE A 63 18.95 -4.19 4.03
N VAL A 64 18.45 -3.25 4.82
CA VAL A 64 19.07 -1.93 4.99
C VAL A 64 20.41 -2.09 5.71
N LEU A 65 21.42 -1.37 5.24
CA LEU A 65 22.78 -1.43 5.78
C LEU A 65 22.86 -0.88 7.21
N HIS A 66 22.03 0.11 7.52
CA HIS A 66 21.89 0.71 8.82
C HIS A 66 20.46 0.56 9.28
N GLN A 67 20.27 -0.12 10.40
CA GLN A 67 18.97 -0.21 11.05
C GLN A 67 18.61 1.16 11.64
N GLY A 68 17.34 1.54 11.52
CA GLY A 68 16.82 2.73 12.17
C GLY A 68 16.74 2.58 13.70
N PRO A 69 16.52 3.69 14.42
CA PRO A 69 16.62 3.72 15.88
C PRO A 69 15.40 3.14 16.61
N TYR A 70 14.32 2.83 15.90
CA TYR A 70 13.07 2.37 16.51
C TYR A 70 12.97 0.85 16.54
N GLU A 71 12.40 0.32 17.62
CA GLU A 71 12.03 -1.08 17.72
C GLU A 71 10.54 -1.26 17.41
N ARG A 72 10.11 -2.48 17.12
CA ARG A 72 8.68 -2.80 16.94
C ARG A 72 8.00 -2.88 18.30
N MET A 73 6.81 -2.30 18.41
CA MET A 73 5.95 -2.47 19.58
C MET A 73 5.48 -3.92 19.71
N GLY A 74 5.49 -4.43 20.95
CA GLY A 74 5.04 -5.80 21.27
C GLY A 74 6.20 -6.72 21.68
N PRO A 75 5.93 -8.03 21.90
CA PRO A 75 6.94 -8.98 22.35
C PRO A 75 8.02 -9.21 21.29
N ALA A 76 9.31 -9.11 21.66
CA ALA A 76 10.44 -9.25 20.73
C ALA A 76 10.59 -10.67 20.12
N ASP A 77 10.02 -11.68 20.76
CA ASP A 77 10.04 -13.10 20.38
C ASP A 77 8.85 -13.53 19.50
N SER A 78 7.90 -12.63 19.25
CA SER A 78 6.72 -12.89 18.41
C SER A 78 6.63 -11.89 17.27
N TRP A 79 6.27 -12.36 16.07
CA TRP A 79 5.98 -11.50 14.92
C TRP A 79 4.51 -11.06 14.84
N GLU A 80 3.68 -11.44 15.81
CA GLU A 80 2.26 -11.11 15.83
C GLU A 80 2.01 -9.59 15.70
N ALA A 81 0.92 -9.28 15.01
CA ALA A 81 0.39 -7.94 14.88
C ALA A 81 0.10 -7.33 16.25
N LEU A 82 0.25 -6.01 16.32
CA LEU A 82 -0.08 -5.29 17.55
C LEU A 82 -1.57 -5.40 17.85
N GLU A 83 -2.39 -5.20 16.80
CA GLU A 83 -3.84 -5.34 16.87
C GLU A 83 -4.39 -5.86 15.54
N HIS A 84 -5.53 -6.54 15.63
CA HIS A 84 -6.38 -6.95 14.53
C HIS A 84 -7.73 -6.24 14.68
N VAL A 85 -8.18 -5.60 13.61
CA VAL A 85 -9.39 -4.78 13.58
C VAL A 85 -10.26 -5.12 12.39
N MET A 86 -11.57 -4.96 12.57
CA MET A 86 -12.58 -5.11 11.52
C MET A 86 -13.10 -3.72 11.19
N ILE A 87 -12.86 -3.25 9.97
CA ILE A 87 -13.22 -1.90 9.54
C ILE A 87 -14.53 -2.01 8.75
N PRO A 88 -15.64 -1.46 9.26
CA PRO A 88 -16.89 -1.44 8.53
C PRO A 88 -16.81 -0.48 7.34
N TYR A 89 -17.48 -0.83 6.25
CA TYR A 89 -17.64 0.04 5.09
C TYR A 89 -19.04 -0.10 4.51
N ASN A 90 -19.46 0.88 3.70
CA ASN A 90 -20.80 0.92 3.16
C ASN A 90 -20.80 0.41 1.73
N LEU A 91 -21.75 -0.47 1.42
CA LEU A 91 -22.05 -0.90 0.05
C LEU A 91 -23.52 -0.64 -0.26
N PRO A 92 -23.86 -0.28 -1.51
CA PRO A 92 -25.25 -0.18 -1.90
C PRO A 92 -25.90 -1.57 -1.91
N GLU A 93 -27.21 -1.63 -1.61
CA GLU A 93 -27.96 -2.89 -1.60
C GLU A 93 -27.91 -3.64 -2.94
N THR A 94 -27.60 -2.94 -4.04
CA THR A 94 -27.41 -3.54 -5.37
C THR A 94 -26.25 -4.52 -5.43
N GLU A 95 -25.25 -4.41 -4.55
CA GLU A 95 -24.12 -5.36 -4.47
C GLU A 95 -24.56 -6.72 -3.91
N GLY A 96 -25.69 -6.79 -3.20
CA GLY A 96 -26.13 -8.04 -2.57
C GLY A 96 -25.15 -8.53 -1.49
N GLY A 97 -25.03 -9.85 -1.31
CA GLY A 97 -24.16 -10.46 -0.30
C GLY A 97 -24.34 -9.83 1.09
N ALA A 98 -23.23 -9.50 1.75
CA ALA A 98 -23.22 -8.81 3.05
C ALA A 98 -23.97 -7.46 3.07
N ALA A 99 -24.12 -6.76 1.94
CA ALA A 99 -24.81 -5.47 1.87
C ALA A 99 -26.33 -5.58 2.10
N VAL A 100 -26.89 -6.78 1.89
CA VAL A 100 -28.32 -7.07 2.08
C VAL A 100 -28.57 -8.16 3.12
N ASP A 101 -27.56 -8.50 3.92
CA ASP A 101 -27.71 -9.51 4.97
C ASP A 101 -28.83 -9.08 5.93
N PRO A 102 -29.87 -9.91 6.16
CA PRO A 102 -30.96 -9.56 7.05
C PRO A 102 -30.51 -9.22 8.48
N GLN A 103 -29.41 -9.80 8.96
CA GLN A 103 -28.83 -9.47 10.26
C GLN A 103 -28.21 -8.07 10.26
N CYS A 104 -27.61 -7.63 9.16
CA CYS A 104 -27.15 -6.26 9.01
C CYS A 104 -28.33 -5.28 8.85
N VAL A 105 -29.23 -5.53 7.90
CA VAL A 105 -30.27 -4.56 7.49
C VAL A 105 -31.45 -4.48 8.47
N LEU A 106 -31.88 -5.61 9.05
CA LEU A 106 -33.06 -5.66 9.92
C LEU A 106 -32.70 -5.69 11.41
N ASN A 107 -31.62 -6.37 11.77
CA ASN A 107 -31.20 -6.54 13.16
C ASN A 107 -30.07 -5.58 13.57
N PHE A 108 -29.51 -4.80 12.62
CA PHE A 108 -28.41 -3.86 12.86
C PHE A 108 -27.20 -4.49 13.53
N ASP A 109 -26.90 -5.74 13.19
CA ASP A 109 -25.72 -6.46 13.64
C ASP A 109 -24.49 -5.99 12.84
N PRO A 110 -23.58 -5.19 13.42
CA PRO A 110 -22.45 -4.62 12.68
C PRO A 110 -21.48 -5.70 12.19
N ASP A 111 -21.38 -6.82 12.90
CA ASP A 111 -20.51 -7.95 12.55
C ASP A 111 -21.00 -8.68 11.29
N LYS A 112 -22.23 -8.40 10.86
CA LYS A 112 -22.84 -8.96 9.65
C LYS A 112 -22.90 -7.96 8.49
N CYS A 113 -22.59 -6.70 8.74
CA CYS A 113 -22.47 -5.67 7.71
C CYS A 113 -21.11 -5.77 6.99
N PRO A 114 -20.96 -5.17 5.78
CA PRO A 114 -19.69 -5.20 5.06
C PRO A 114 -18.53 -4.67 5.90
N HIS A 115 -17.48 -5.46 6.02
CA HIS A 115 -16.27 -5.11 6.75
C HIS A 115 -15.02 -5.76 6.15
N ILE A 116 -13.88 -5.09 6.34
CA ILE A 116 -12.58 -5.62 5.96
C ILE A 116 -11.73 -5.91 7.21
N SER A 117 -10.97 -6.98 7.14
CA SER A 117 -10.03 -7.40 8.16
C SER A 117 -8.68 -6.74 7.93
N LEU A 118 -8.13 -6.09 8.97
CA LEU A 118 -6.84 -5.41 8.94
C LEU A 118 -6.03 -5.75 10.20
N ALA A 119 -4.75 -6.04 10.03
CA ALA A 119 -3.80 -6.16 11.13
C ALA A 119 -2.60 -5.24 10.91
N TYR A 120 -2.04 -4.66 11.97
CA TYR A 120 -0.97 -3.68 11.84
C TYR A 120 0.13 -3.80 12.90
N TRP A 121 1.31 -3.29 12.55
CA TRP A 121 2.50 -3.21 13.37
C TRP A 121 3.00 -1.77 13.41
N ARG A 122 3.54 -1.38 14.56
CA ARG A 122 4.02 -0.01 14.78
C ARG A 122 5.43 0.01 15.38
N PRO A 123 6.23 1.02 15.04
CA PRO A 123 7.45 1.32 15.76
C PRO A 123 7.16 1.98 17.12
N GLU A 124 7.98 1.69 18.10
CA GLU A 124 8.00 2.38 19.39
C GLU A 124 8.65 3.75 19.23
N VAL A 125 7.82 4.76 18.98
CA VAL A 125 8.22 6.16 18.82
C VAL A 125 7.95 6.98 20.09
N PRO A 126 8.65 8.11 20.31
CA PRO A 126 8.37 9.00 21.42
C PRO A 126 6.88 9.40 21.49
N SER A 127 6.37 9.56 22.71
CA SER A 127 4.97 9.93 22.93
C SER A 127 4.57 11.20 22.16
N GLY A 128 3.43 11.15 21.48
CA GLY A 128 2.92 12.24 20.63
C GLY A 128 3.48 12.26 19.20
N MET A 129 4.48 11.43 18.88
CA MET A 129 4.96 11.27 17.51
C MET A 129 4.01 10.40 16.70
N ARG A 130 3.66 10.88 15.51
CA ARG A 130 2.84 10.16 14.52
C ARG A 130 3.71 9.66 13.37
N VAL A 131 3.35 8.52 12.81
CA VAL A 131 4.13 7.82 11.78
C VAL A 131 3.36 7.66 10.48
N PRO A 132 4.03 7.64 9.31
CA PRO A 132 3.41 7.20 8.06
C PRO A 132 3.13 5.70 8.09
N VAL A 133 2.18 5.26 7.28
CA VAL A 133 1.76 3.85 7.19
C VAL A 133 2.07 3.31 5.80
N ILE A 134 2.68 2.13 5.74
CA ILE A 134 2.79 1.32 4.54
C ILE A 134 1.79 0.17 4.67
N ALA A 135 0.93 -0.03 3.69
CA ALA A 135 -0.02 -1.14 3.72
C ALA A 135 0.10 -2.04 2.49
N GLU A 136 -0.04 -3.34 2.74
CA GLU A 136 -0.22 -4.38 1.74
C GLU A 136 -1.67 -4.86 1.81
N ILE A 137 -2.36 -4.86 0.67
CA ILE A 137 -3.78 -5.21 0.61
C ILE A 137 -3.96 -6.31 -0.42
N GLY A 138 -4.49 -7.46 0.00
CA GLY A 138 -4.47 -8.66 -0.81
C GLY A 138 -5.36 -9.79 -0.31
N PRO A 139 -5.62 -10.80 -1.15
CA PRO A 139 -6.49 -11.93 -0.81
C PRO A 139 -5.76 -13.06 -0.08
N TYR A 140 -4.45 -12.95 0.11
CA TYR A 140 -3.61 -14.08 0.47
C TYR A 140 -3.41 -14.27 1.97
N PHE A 141 -4.05 -13.52 2.85
CA PHE A 141 -3.86 -13.66 4.30
C PHE A 141 -4.81 -14.71 4.86
N GLY A 142 -4.27 -15.82 5.37
CA GLY A 142 -5.04 -16.97 5.86
C GLY A 142 -5.67 -17.82 4.75
N GLU A 143 -5.04 -17.86 3.56
CA GLU A 143 -5.59 -18.57 2.40
C GLU A 143 -4.96 -19.97 2.27
N GLU A 144 -5.79 -21.00 2.44
CA GLU A 144 -5.36 -22.40 2.46
C GLU A 144 -4.72 -22.85 1.14
N SER A 145 -5.23 -22.39 0.00
CA SER A 145 -4.76 -22.81 -1.32
C SER A 145 -3.32 -22.38 -1.63
N VAL A 146 -2.83 -21.34 -0.95
CA VAL A 146 -1.44 -20.86 -1.02
C VAL A 146 -0.63 -21.12 0.25
N GLY A 147 -1.26 -21.67 1.31
CA GLY A 147 -0.58 -22.08 2.53
C GLY A 147 0.03 -20.91 3.32
N THR A 148 -0.65 -19.78 3.31
CA THR A 148 -0.20 -18.54 3.95
C THR A 148 -0.72 -18.45 5.39
N PRO A 149 0.03 -17.79 6.29
CA PRO A 149 -0.44 -17.59 7.65
C PRO A 149 -1.60 -16.58 7.68
N ASP A 150 -2.33 -16.54 8.80
CA ASP A 150 -3.41 -15.58 9.00
C ASP A 150 -2.89 -14.14 9.03
N ILE A 151 -3.82 -13.18 8.91
CA ILE A 151 -3.51 -11.76 8.77
C ILE A 151 -2.70 -11.16 9.93
N THR A 152 -2.77 -11.75 11.12
CA THR A 152 -2.05 -11.27 12.32
C THR A 152 -0.58 -11.67 12.31
N THR A 153 -0.17 -12.51 11.36
CA THR A 153 1.22 -12.86 11.13
C THR A 153 1.72 -12.17 9.85
N PRO A 154 2.91 -11.55 9.86
CA PRO A 154 3.41 -10.88 8.68
C PRO A 154 3.72 -11.88 7.57
N GLY A 155 3.32 -11.56 6.34
CA GLY A 155 3.61 -12.35 5.16
C GLY A 155 5.12 -12.50 4.95
N ASN A 156 5.55 -13.70 4.54
CA ASN A 156 6.97 -14.00 4.32
C ASN A 156 7.52 -13.38 3.02
N TRP A 157 6.67 -12.86 2.14
CA TRP A 157 7.04 -12.29 0.84
C TRP A 157 7.30 -10.78 0.88
N LEU A 158 6.51 -10.02 1.66
CA LEU A 158 6.66 -8.57 1.79
C LEU A 158 6.67 -8.12 3.25
N GLY A 159 5.69 -8.54 4.06
CA GLY A 159 5.49 -8.06 5.43
C GLY A 159 6.74 -8.11 6.31
N ILE A 160 7.39 -9.28 6.41
CA ILE A 160 8.64 -9.43 7.18
C ILE A 160 9.72 -8.46 6.70
N GLY A 161 9.86 -8.30 5.37
CA GLY A 161 10.82 -7.38 4.77
C GLY A 161 10.55 -5.93 5.17
N ILE A 162 9.30 -5.48 5.19
CA ILE A 162 8.93 -4.12 5.62
C ILE A 162 9.20 -3.93 7.12
N LEU A 163 8.83 -4.90 7.96
CA LEU A 163 9.04 -4.83 9.40
C LEU A 163 10.53 -4.78 9.79
N GLN A 164 11.41 -5.43 9.02
CA GLN A 164 12.84 -5.41 9.29
C GLN A 164 13.58 -4.23 8.66
N ASN A 165 13.05 -3.65 7.59
CA ASN A 165 13.76 -2.63 6.82
C ASN A 165 13.22 -1.22 6.96
N LEU A 166 11.91 -1.06 7.13
CA LEU A 166 11.27 0.26 7.11
C LEU A 166 10.68 0.61 8.48
N LEU A 167 10.16 -0.36 9.22
CA LEU A 167 9.62 -0.09 10.56
C LEU A 167 10.67 0.54 11.50
N PRO A 168 11.93 0.07 11.57
CA PRO A 168 12.94 0.71 12.41
C PRO A 168 13.24 2.16 12.05
N HIS A 169 12.89 2.58 10.82
CA HIS A 169 13.01 3.95 10.35
C HIS A 169 11.73 4.79 10.57
N GLY A 170 10.77 4.28 11.34
CA GLY A 170 9.60 5.03 11.76
C GLY A 170 8.37 4.87 10.86
N PHE A 171 8.27 3.78 10.10
CA PHE A 171 7.06 3.45 9.33
C PHE A 171 6.21 2.42 10.06
N ALA A 172 4.90 2.66 10.18
CA ALA A 172 3.97 1.60 10.52
C ALA A 172 3.73 0.69 9.30
N PHE A 173 3.38 -0.57 9.55
CA PHE A 173 3.02 -1.53 8.51
C PHE A 173 1.63 -2.10 8.77
N ALA A 174 0.83 -2.32 7.73
CA ALA A 174 -0.48 -2.97 7.83
C ALA A 174 -0.68 -4.00 6.71
N GLN A 175 -1.40 -5.07 7.03
CA GLN A 175 -1.91 -6.06 6.10
C GLN A 175 -3.43 -6.00 6.11
N VAL A 176 -4.05 -6.04 4.93
CA VAL A 176 -5.51 -5.94 4.77
C VAL A 176 -6.01 -7.04 3.85
N SER A 177 -7.00 -7.80 4.30
CA SER A 177 -7.69 -8.78 3.45
C SER A 177 -8.76 -8.08 2.62
N VAL A 178 -8.75 -8.29 1.31
CA VAL A 178 -9.86 -7.85 0.44
C VAL A 178 -11.15 -8.59 0.77
N SER A 179 -12.29 -8.05 0.35
CA SER A 179 -13.63 -8.62 0.55
C SER A 179 -13.68 -10.11 0.17
N GLY A 180 -14.36 -10.91 1.01
CA GLY A 180 -14.49 -12.36 0.84
C GLY A 180 -13.26 -13.20 1.17
N THR A 181 -12.16 -12.61 1.63
CA THR A 181 -10.90 -13.31 1.95
C THR A 181 -10.46 -13.08 3.39
N GLY A 182 -9.66 -14.00 3.94
CA GLY A 182 -9.31 -13.99 5.36
C GLY A 182 -10.56 -13.91 6.24
N LEU A 183 -10.59 -12.90 7.11
CA LEU A 183 -11.74 -12.61 7.97
C LEU A 183 -12.65 -11.49 7.42
N SER A 184 -12.34 -10.93 6.24
CA SER A 184 -13.23 -9.98 5.57
C SER A 184 -14.47 -10.69 5.02
N ASN A 185 -15.64 -10.11 5.21
CA ASN A 185 -16.87 -10.63 4.62
C ASN A 185 -17.18 -10.00 3.25
N HIS A 186 -18.42 -10.15 2.80
CA HIS A 186 -18.87 -9.86 1.44
C HIS A 186 -18.20 -10.76 0.39
N CYS A 187 -18.66 -10.69 -0.85
CA CYS A 187 -18.09 -11.53 -1.91
C CYS A 187 -16.69 -11.08 -2.30
N MET A 188 -15.89 -12.02 -2.83
CA MET A 188 -14.65 -11.69 -3.50
C MET A 188 -14.96 -11.20 -4.91
N ASP A 189 -15.02 -9.88 -5.06
CA ASP A 189 -15.28 -9.22 -6.32
C ASP A 189 -13.97 -8.78 -6.98
N LEU A 190 -13.36 -9.68 -7.76
CA LEU A 190 -12.03 -9.47 -8.36
C LEU A 190 -11.89 -8.07 -8.97
N MET A 191 -11.16 -7.19 -8.28
CA MET A 191 -10.90 -5.81 -8.71
C MET A 191 -12.15 -4.94 -8.92
N GLY A 192 -13.34 -5.42 -8.54
CA GLY A 192 -14.62 -4.77 -8.79
C GLY A 192 -14.97 -3.73 -7.72
N PHE A 193 -16.17 -3.15 -7.84
CA PHE A 193 -16.56 -1.99 -7.05
C PHE A 193 -16.59 -2.28 -5.54
N SER A 194 -17.07 -3.45 -5.13
CA SER A 194 -17.16 -3.77 -3.70
C SER A 194 -15.79 -3.99 -3.03
N GLU A 195 -14.82 -4.57 -3.76
CA GLU A 195 -13.43 -4.67 -3.32
C GLU A 195 -12.77 -3.28 -3.23
N GLN A 196 -13.01 -2.45 -4.24
CA GLN A 196 -12.54 -1.07 -4.34
C GLN A 196 -12.97 -0.21 -3.14
N GLU A 197 -14.25 -0.28 -2.74
CA GLU A 197 -14.78 0.43 -1.57
C GLU A 197 -14.13 -0.05 -0.26
N GLY A 198 -13.95 -1.36 -0.10
CA GLY A 198 -13.25 -1.94 1.05
C GLY A 198 -11.80 -1.43 1.14
N ILE A 199 -11.07 -1.43 0.04
CA ILE A 199 -9.70 -0.89 -0.04
C ILE A 199 -9.67 0.59 0.36
N ASN A 200 -10.61 1.39 -0.15
CA ASN A 200 -10.70 2.81 0.17
C ASN A 200 -10.97 3.04 1.68
N ALA A 201 -11.87 2.26 2.27
CA ALA A 201 -12.14 2.30 3.71
C ALA A 201 -10.90 1.93 4.55
N ALA A 202 -10.09 0.97 4.09
CA ALA A 202 -8.83 0.61 4.75
C ALA A 202 -7.87 1.79 4.81
N VAL A 203 -7.69 2.47 3.68
CA VAL A 203 -6.80 3.64 3.55
C VAL A 203 -7.26 4.78 4.44
N GLU A 204 -8.56 5.07 4.44
CA GLU A 204 -9.13 6.11 5.30
C GLU A 204 -8.97 5.79 6.78
N TRP A 205 -9.23 4.55 7.19
CA TRP A 205 -9.00 4.12 8.56
C TRP A 205 -7.53 4.27 8.96
N LEU A 206 -6.59 3.79 8.14
CA LEU A 206 -5.15 3.92 8.40
C LEU A 206 -4.68 5.38 8.46
N GLY A 207 -5.30 6.27 7.70
CA GLY A 207 -4.98 7.70 7.68
C GLY A 207 -5.52 8.48 8.89
N THR A 208 -6.58 7.99 9.53
CA THR A 208 -7.32 8.72 10.58
C THR A 208 -6.92 8.36 12.01
N GLN A 209 -6.12 7.31 12.20
CA GLN A 209 -5.70 6.90 13.54
C GLN A 209 -4.86 7.96 14.25
N ASP A 210 -4.98 8.04 15.57
CA ASP A 210 -4.30 9.06 16.39
C ASP A 210 -2.76 8.98 16.34
N TRP A 211 -2.24 7.79 16.04
CA TRP A 211 -0.84 7.45 15.82
C TRP A 211 -0.36 7.61 14.38
N SER A 212 -1.29 7.73 13.42
CA SER A 212 -0.98 7.94 12.01
C SER A 212 -0.76 9.41 11.72
N ASN A 213 0.21 9.74 10.87
CA ASN A 213 0.41 11.12 10.41
C ASN A 213 -0.48 11.49 9.20
N GLY A 214 -1.40 10.59 8.82
CA GLY A 214 -2.30 10.78 7.68
C GLY A 214 -1.69 10.47 6.32
N ASN A 215 -0.45 9.97 6.27
CA ASN A 215 0.20 9.58 5.02
C ASN A 215 0.25 8.05 4.92
N VAL A 216 -0.56 7.51 4.02
CA VAL A 216 -0.62 6.08 3.71
C VAL A 216 0.01 5.83 2.34
N GLY A 217 0.89 4.83 2.26
CA GLY A 217 1.44 4.31 1.03
C GLY A 217 1.02 2.87 0.82
N LEU A 218 0.61 2.51 -0.40
CA LEU A 218 0.26 1.12 -0.73
C LEU A 218 1.37 0.46 -1.54
N ILE A 219 1.68 -0.78 -1.21
CA ILE A 219 2.69 -1.60 -1.89
C ILE A 219 2.19 -3.05 -1.97
N GLY A 220 2.53 -3.73 -3.06
CA GLY A 220 2.29 -5.15 -3.16
C GLY A 220 2.72 -5.70 -4.50
N LYS A 221 2.67 -7.04 -4.61
CA LYS A 221 3.05 -7.77 -5.81
C LYS A 221 1.91 -8.65 -6.31
N SER A 222 1.76 -8.77 -7.63
CA SER A 222 0.72 -9.62 -8.23
C SER A 222 -0.68 -9.07 -7.92
N TYR A 223 -1.54 -9.80 -7.21
CA TYR A 223 -2.86 -9.28 -6.82
C TYR A 223 -2.71 -8.06 -5.92
N ASP A 224 -1.84 -8.16 -4.92
CA ASP A 224 -1.52 -7.07 -3.98
C ASP A 224 -0.83 -5.90 -4.69
N GLY A 225 -0.27 -6.14 -5.88
CA GLY A 225 0.26 -5.09 -6.75
C GLY A 225 -0.81 -4.38 -7.58
N SER A 226 -2.03 -4.91 -7.62
CA SER A 226 -3.18 -4.38 -8.35
C SER A 226 -4.06 -3.50 -7.46
N THR A 227 -4.20 -3.85 -6.18
CA THR A 227 -4.96 -3.07 -5.17
C THR A 227 -4.48 -1.61 -5.00
N PRO A 228 -3.19 -1.23 -5.21
CA PRO A 228 -2.79 0.17 -5.17
C PRO A 228 -3.42 1.00 -6.30
N TRP A 229 -3.67 0.40 -7.47
CA TRP A 229 -4.36 1.10 -8.57
C TRP A 229 -5.83 1.36 -8.23
N GLN A 230 -6.50 0.38 -7.63
CA GLN A 230 -7.88 0.54 -7.13
C GLN A 230 -8.00 1.73 -6.18
N ALA A 231 -7.11 1.80 -5.19
CA ALA A 231 -7.11 2.89 -4.21
C ALA A 231 -6.82 4.27 -4.84
N ALA A 232 -5.91 4.31 -5.83
CA ALA A 232 -5.48 5.56 -6.45
C ALA A 232 -6.62 6.31 -7.16
N MET A 233 -7.59 5.59 -7.71
CA MET A 233 -8.72 6.18 -8.43
C MET A 233 -9.70 6.94 -7.54
N TYR A 234 -9.74 6.62 -6.24
CA TYR A 234 -10.63 7.30 -5.29
C TYR A 234 -10.17 8.72 -4.97
N GLY A 235 -8.92 9.07 -5.25
CA GLY A 235 -8.35 10.35 -4.85
C GLY A 235 -8.39 10.57 -3.33
N ASN A 236 -8.32 9.48 -2.55
CA ASN A 236 -8.38 9.51 -1.09
C ASN A 236 -7.28 10.42 -0.53
N GLU A 237 -7.64 11.39 0.32
CA GLU A 237 -6.68 12.39 0.82
C GLU A 237 -5.54 11.78 1.64
N TYR A 238 -5.73 10.60 2.22
CA TYR A 238 -4.71 9.90 3.01
C TYR A 238 -3.72 9.10 2.16
N LEU A 239 -4.08 8.73 0.92
CA LEU A 239 -3.19 8.00 0.01
C LEU A 239 -2.16 8.95 -0.61
N LYS A 240 -0.87 8.76 -0.27
CA LYS A 240 0.21 9.64 -0.76
C LYS A 240 1.07 9.03 -1.85
N THR A 241 1.16 7.71 -1.89
CA THR A 241 1.99 7.01 -2.86
C THR A 241 1.53 5.58 -3.07
N ILE A 242 1.82 5.04 -4.25
CA ILE A 242 1.60 3.64 -4.60
C ILE A 242 2.88 3.03 -5.17
N VAL A 243 3.14 1.77 -4.82
CA VAL A 243 4.25 0.96 -5.34
C VAL A 243 3.68 -0.35 -5.90
N PRO A 244 3.03 -0.32 -7.07
CA PRO A 244 2.44 -1.50 -7.70
C PRO A 244 3.53 -2.34 -8.39
N ILE A 245 3.75 -3.59 -7.93
CA ILE A 245 4.75 -4.50 -8.50
C ILE A 245 4.04 -5.61 -9.29
N SER A 246 4.19 -5.61 -10.62
CA SER A 246 3.55 -6.62 -11.49
C SER A 246 2.04 -6.76 -11.25
N GLY A 247 1.37 -5.66 -10.91
CA GLY A 247 -0.08 -5.60 -10.74
C GLY A 247 -0.83 -5.37 -12.05
N LEU A 248 -2.13 -5.57 -11.97
CA LEU A 248 -3.09 -5.35 -13.05
C LEU A 248 -3.58 -3.89 -12.99
N ILE A 249 -3.49 -3.21 -14.11
CA ILE A 249 -4.19 -1.92 -14.34
C ILE A 249 -5.63 -2.12 -14.82
N GLY A 250 -5.96 -3.35 -15.22
CA GLY A 250 -7.32 -3.81 -15.40
C GLY A 250 -7.41 -5.32 -15.63
N VAL A 251 -8.58 -5.89 -15.32
CA VAL A 251 -8.77 -7.35 -15.36
C VAL A 251 -8.86 -7.88 -16.79
N ARG A 252 -9.37 -7.07 -17.73
CA ARG A 252 -9.45 -7.46 -19.15
C ARG A 252 -8.06 -7.67 -19.74
N GLU A 253 -7.08 -6.85 -19.37
CA GLU A 253 -5.70 -6.86 -19.87
C GLU A 253 -4.92 -8.09 -19.38
N LEU A 254 -5.32 -8.69 -18.25
CA LEU A 254 -4.81 -10.00 -17.82
C LEU A 254 -5.26 -11.11 -18.78
N MET A 255 -6.45 -10.95 -19.35
CA MET A 255 -7.16 -12.00 -20.06
C MET A 255 -7.02 -11.90 -21.58
N TRP A 256 -6.83 -10.69 -22.12
CA TRP A 256 -6.63 -10.42 -23.54
C TRP A 256 -5.39 -9.58 -23.80
N LYS A 257 -4.67 -9.96 -24.85
CA LYS A 257 -3.59 -9.14 -25.41
C LYS A 257 -3.80 -8.98 -26.91
N ASN A 258 -4.02 -7.75 -27.35
CA ASN A 258 -4.24 -7.40 -28.75
C ASN A 258 -5.33 -8.25 -29.44
N GLY A 259 -6.46 -8.49 -28.75
CA GLY A 259 -7.59 -9.27 -29.29
C GLY A 259 -7.45 -10.79 -29.19
N SER A 260 -6.33 -11.30 -28.69
CA SER A 260 -6.12 -12.74 -28.44
C SER A 260 -6.33 -13.05 -26.95
N SER A 261 -7.13 -14.08 -26.67
CA SER A 261 -7.33 -14.55 -25.30
C SER A 261 -6.11 -15.30 -24.79
N GLU A 262 -5.76 -15.06 -23.53
CA GLU A 262 -4.77 -15.84 -22.82
C GLU A 262 -5.38 -17.15 -22.28
N ALA A 263 -4.68 -18.27 -22.48
CA ALA A 263 -5.23 -19.61 -22.29
C ALA A 263 -5.55 -19.94 -20.81
N ARG A 264 -4.79 -19.37 -19.87
CA ARG A 264 -4.98 -19.55 -18.42
C ARG A 264 -6.03 -18.62 -17.81
N ALA A 265 -6.49 -17.63 -18.57
CA ALA A 265 -7.25 -16.52 -18.00
C ALA A 265 -8.63 -16.94 -17.45
N PRO A 266 -9.44 -17.76 -18.16
CA PRO A 266 -10.72 -18.24 -17.62
C PRO A 266 -10.57 -19.11 -16.37
N PHE A 267 -9.47 -19.86 -16.27
CA PHE A 267 -9.16 -20.70 -15.09
C PHE A 267 -8.76 -19.82 -13.90
N MET A 268 -7.84 -18.86 -14.11
CA MET A 268 -7.41 -17.96 -13.05
C MET A 268 -8.57 -17.10 -12.52
N HIS A 269 -9.42 -16.56 -13.40
CA HIS A 269 -10.53 -15.70 -13.01
C HIS A 269 -11.58 -16.44 -12.18
N ASN A 270 -12.02 -17.61 -12.66
CA ASN A 270 -13.23 -18.26 -12.13
C ASN A 270 -12.93 -19.36 -11.13
N VAL A 271 -11.82 -20.07 -11.31
CA VAL A 271 -11.48 -21.21 -10.46
C VAL A 271 -10.63 -20.74 -9.30
N VAL A 272 -9.56 -19.99 -9.57
CA VAL A 272 -8.64 -19.58 -8.51
C VAL A 272 -9.27 -18.46 -7.68
N TYR A 273 -9.51 -17.29 -8.27
CA TYR A 273 -10.05 -16.15 -7.52
C TYR A 273 -11.53 -16.31 -7.17
N GLY A 274 -12.29 -17.03 -7.99
CA GLY A 274 -13.64 -17.45 -7.60
C GLY A 274 -13.61 -18.30 -6.32
N SER A 275 -12.68 -19.25 -6.16
CA SER A 275 -12.74 -20.18 -5.02
C SER A 275 -12.53 -19.56 -3.64
N TYR A 276 -11.83 -18.43 -3.51
CA TYR A 276 -11.49 -17.87 -2.19
C TYR A 276 -12.72 -17.40 -1.39
N GLY A 277 -13.78 -17.02 -2.10
CA GLY A 277 -15.06 -16.63 -1.51
C GLY A 277 -15.90 -17.79 -0.95
N PHE A 278 -15.62 -19.05 -1.32
CA PHE A 278 -16.46 -20.19 -0.94
C PHE A 278 -15.61 -21.33 -0.35
N SER A 279 -15.84 -21.64 0.93
CA SER A 279 -15.24 -22.79 1.59
C SER A 279 -16.29 -23.56 2.41
N SER A 280 -16.12 -24.87 2.52
CA SER A 280 -16.93 -25.70 3.41
C SER A 280 -16.83 -25.26 4.88
N GLU A 281 -15.75 -24.57 5.25
CA GLU A 281 -15.50 -24.08 6.61
C GLU A 281 -16.27 -22.80 6.94
N LYS A 282 -16.57 -21.96 5.92
CA LYS A 282 -17.31 -20.70 6.07
C LYS A 282 -18.81 -20.88 6.36
N GLY A 283 -19.34 -22.11 6.31
CA GLY A 283 -20.70 -22.43 6.77
C GLY A 283 -21.78 -21.49 6.25
N GLY A 284 -22.47 -20.78 7.15
CA GLY A 284 -23.52 -19.81 6.84
C GLY A 284 -23.01 -18.46 6.30
N GLU A 285 -21.74 -18.13 6.49
CA GLU A 285 -21.11 -16.91 5.95
C GLU A 285 -20.94 -16.99 4.43
N ASN A 286 -21.01 -18.20 3.85
CA ASN A 286 -21.07 -18.38 2.39
C ASN A 286 -22.26 -17.63 1.75
N LEU A 287 -23.35 -17.38 2.48
CA LEU A 287 -24.47 -16.58 1.98
C LEU A 287 -24.10 -15.09 1.81
N GLN A 288 -23.21 -14.57 2.67
CA GLN A 288 -22.71 -13.19 2.56
C GLN A 288 -21.79 -13.02 1.35
N ASN A 289 -21.22 -14.12 0.85
CA ASN A 289 -20.28 -14.13 -0.28
C ASN A 289 -20.99 -14.33 -1.64
N ALA A 290 -22.31 -14.48 -1.65
CA ALA A 290 -23.10 -14.58 -2.87
C ALA A 290 -23.54 -13.19 -3.36
N CYS A 291 -22.68 -12.53 -4.15
CA CYS A 291 -23.00 -11.28 -4.84
C CYS A 291 -23.19 -11.49 -6.35
N GLN A 292 -23.80 -10.51 -7.02
CA GLN A 292 -24.12 -10.57 -8.44
C GLN A 292 -22.86 -10.79 -9.29
N ASP A 293 -21.84 -9.96 -9.09
CA ASP A 293 -20.63 -9.97 -9.92
C ASP A 293 -19.80 -11.23 -9.72
N TYR A 294 -19.81 -11.79 -8.52
CA TYR A 294 -19.23 -13.09 -8.25
C TYR A 294 -19.95 -14.22 -9.00
N LEU A 295 -21.29 -14.25 -8.96
CA LEU A 295 -22.10 -15.27 -9.65
C LEU A 295 -22.02 -15.15 -11.19
N LEU A 296 -21.95 -13.92 -11.69
CA LEU A 296 -21.83 -13.65 -13.12
C LEU A 296 -20.38 -13.70 -13.62
N GLY A 297 -19.38 -13.68 -12.73
CA GLY A 297 -17.95 -13.76 -13.06
C GLY A 297 -17.61 -14.84 -14.08
N PRO A 298 -18.06 -16.11 -13.93
CA PRO A 298 -17.87 -17.16 -14.94
C PRO A 298 -18.44 -16.82 -16.32
N ILE A 299 -19.60 -16.15 -16.36
CA ILE A 299 -20.22 -15.71 -17.60
C ILE A 299 -19.41 -14.57 -18.21
N HIS A 300 -18.98 -13.60 -17.41
CA HIS A 300 -18.15 -12.48 -17.87
C HIS A 300 -16.79 -12.94 -18.37
N ALA A 301 -16.10 -13.82 -17.65
CA ALA A 301 -14.83 -14.41 -18.08
C ALA A 301 -14.99 -15.26 -19.35
N THR A 302 -16.07 -16.03 -19.49
CA THR A 302 -16.36 -16.78 -20.73
C THR A 302 -16.68 -15.84 -21.89
N ASN A 303 -17.49 -14.81 -21.66
CA ASN A 303 -17.80 -13.78 -22.65
C ASN A 303 -16.54 -13.02 -23.07
N GLY A 304 -15.70 -12.66 -22.10
CA GLY A 304 -14.35 -12.18 -22.31
C GLY A 304 -13.60 -13.12 -23.27
N TYR A 305 -13.52 -14.42 -22.95
CA TYR A 305 -12.78 -15.40 -23.74
C TYR A 305 -13.25 -15.50 -25.18
N VAL A 306 -14.57 -15.57 -25.38
CA VAL A 306 -15.16 -15.81 -26.70
C VAL A 306 -15.25 -14.53 -27.53
N PHE A 307 -15.52 -13.37 -26.90
CA PHE A 307 -15.87 -12.13 -27.57
C PHE A 307 -14.96 -10.94 -27.24
N ALA A 308 -13.83 -11.19 -26.57
CA ALA A 308 -12.87 -10.18 -26.11
C ALA A 308 -13.48 -9.09 -25.21
N GLY A 309 -14.61 -9.36 -24.54
CA GLY A 309 -15.31 -8.40 -23.69
C GLY A 309 -15.99 -7.28 -24.48
N ASN A 310 -16.92 -7.65 -25.37
CA ASN A 310 -17.65 -6.72 -26.24
C ASN A 310 -18.52 -5.67 -25.47
N GLU A 311 -19.12 -4.73 -26.23
CA GLU A 311 -19.99 -3.64 -25.74
C GLU A 311 -21.17 -4.10 -24.82
N PHE A 312 -21.59 -5.38 -24.86
CA PHE A 312 -22.73 -5.86 -24.06
C PHE A 312 -22.41 -6.14 -22.59
N VAL A 313 -21.12 -6.15 -22.21
CA VAL A 313 -20.64 -6.31 -20.82
C VAL A 313 -19.57 -5.28 -20.48
N GLU A 314 -19.57 -4.15 -21.19
CA GLU A 314 -18.57 -3.09 -21.05
C GLU A 314 -18.52 -2.52 -19.63
N SER A 315 -19.67 -2.41 -18.95
CA SER A 315 -19.73 -1.93 -17.56
C SER A 315 -18.86 -2.74 -16.61
N TYR A 316 -18.92 -4.08 -16.68
CA TYR A 316 -18.13 -5.00 -15.86
C TYR A 316 -16.62 -4.83 -16.05
N TRP A 317 -16.17 -4.60 -17.29
CA TRP A 317 -14.74 -4.38 -17.56
C TRP A 317 -14.31 -2.96 -17.25
N SER A 318 -15.17 -1.98 -17.48
CA SER A 318 -14.87 -0.55 -17.32
C SER A 318 -14.69 -0.13 -15.87
N GLU A 319 -15.35 -0.79 -14.92
CA GLU A 319 -15.15 -0.55 -13.49
C GLU A 319 -13.89 -1.22 -12.94
N ARG A 320 -13.41 -2.26 -13.63
CA ARG A 320 -12.18 -3.00 -13.33
C ARG A 320 -10.99 -2.49 -14.14
N TYR A 321 -11.04 -1.26 -14.63
CA TYR A 321 -9.96 -0.59 -15.39
C TYR A 321 -9.64 0.77 -14.78
N PHE A 322 -8.35 1.02 -14.53
CA PHE A 322 -7.97 1.99 -13.50
C PHE A 322 -7.24 3.25 -13.99
N LEU A 323 -6.79 3.29 -15.25
CA LEU A 323 -6.00 4.42 -15.75
C LEU A 323 -6.84 5.62 -16.22
N ASP A 324 -8.13 5.40 -16.47
CA ASP A 324 -9.01 6.41 -17.09
C ASP A 324 -9.87 7.19 -16.08
N ARG A 325 -9.74 6.93 -14.77
CA ARG A 325 -10.50 7.60 -13.70
C ARG A 325 -9.56 8.34 -12.76
#